data_AF-A0A7C3RX08-F1
#
_entry.id   AF-A0A7C3RX08-F1
#
_cell.length_a   1.000
_cell.length_b   1.000
_cell.length_c   1.000
_cell.angle_alpha   90.00
_cell.angle_beta   90.00
_cell.angle_gamma   90.00
#
_symmetry.space_group_name_H-M   'P 1'
#
loop_
_entity.id
_entity.type
_entity.pdbx_description
1 polymer ?
#
loop_
_entity_poly.entity_id
_entity_poly.type
_entity_poly.pdbx_seq_one_letter_code
_entity_poly.pdbx_strand_id
1 'polypeptide(L)'
;MNTQIGIWLMIPIITGMALAPIPHSSIVKSIVIIITFLYSIIFGTVRYAFFINLLLKFTYIFSLPLYFTLGPFIDFTYIVGFYSFYSGIIANKLQKIKENWKWVY
;
A
#
# COMPACT_ATOMS: atom_id res chain seq x y z
N MET A 1 -13.10 -5.85 13.90
CA MET A 1 -13.54 -6.28 12.56
C MET A 1 -13.90 -5.10 11.67
N ASN A 2 -14.71 -4.14 12.14
CA ASN A 2 -15.13 -2.96 11.37
C ASN A 2 -13.96 -2.10 10.84
N THR A 3 -12.91 -1.92 11.65
CA THR A 3 -11.71 -1.15 11.25
C THR A 3 -10.91 -1.84 10.14
N GLN A 4 -10.78 -3.17 10.19
CA GLN A 4 -10.07 -3.96 9.16
C GLN A 4 -10.79 -3.88 7.81
N ILE A 5 -12.13 -3.98 7.82
CA ILE A 5 -12.97 -3.83 6.62
C ILE A 5 -12.81 -2.43 6.01
N GLY A 6 -12.79 -1.40 6.87
CA GLY A 6 -12.53 -0.02 6.44
C GLY A 6 -11.17 0.13 5.75
N ILE A 7 -10.11 -0.47 6.31
CA ILE A 7 -8.77 -0.43 5.70
C ILE A 7 -8.76 -1.12 4.33
N TRP A 8 -9.36 -2.31 4.21
CA TRP A 8 -9.45 -3.03 2.95
C TRP A 8 -10.19 -2.25 1.85
N LEU A 9 -11.21 -1.49 2.22
CA LEU A 9 -11.94 -0.63 1.28
C LEU A 9 -11.13 0.61 0.90
N MET A 10 -10.39 1.19 1.85
CA MET A 10 -9.57 2.38 1.62
C MET A 10 -8.32 2.13 0.77
N ILE A 11 -7.70 0.96 0.85
CA ILE A 11 -6.48 0.63 0.09
C ILE A 11 -6.65 0.80 -1.43
N PRO A 12 -7.64 0.19 -2.11
CA PRO A 12 -7.82 0.37 -3.54
C PRO A 12 -8.18 1.81 -3.92
N ILE A 13 -8.87 2.54 -3.04
CA ILE A 13 -9.19 3.96 -3.27
C ILE A 13 -7.91 4.80 -3.24
N ILE A 14 -7.13 4.70 -2.16
CA ILE A 14 -5.91 5.49 -1.96
C ILE A 14 -4.87 5.15 -3.05
N THR A 15 -4.65 3.87 -3.31
CA THR A 15 -3.71 3.43 -4.37
C THR A 15 -4.20 3.84 -5.75
N GLY A 16 -5.50 3.75 -6.04
CA GLY A 16 -6.09 4.21 -7.29
C GLY A 16 -5.87 5.72 -7.51
N MET A 17 -6.12 6.54 -6.49
CA MET A 17 -5.87 7.98 -6.55
C MET A 17 -4.38 8.29 -6.72
N ALA A 18 -3.49 7.59 -6.02
CA ALA A 18 -2.05 7.77 -6.13
C ALA A 18 -1.52 7.39 -7.53
N LEU A 19 -2.06 6.34 -8.15
CA LEU A 19 -1.66 5.86 -9.47
C LEU A 19 -2.32 6.62 -10.63
N ALA A 20 -3.37 7.40 -10.37
CA ALA A 20 -4.07 8.20 -11.38
C ALA A 20 -3.12 9.10 -12.23
N PRO A 21 -2.24 9.93 -11.64
CA PRO A 21 -1.37 10.84 -12.41
C PRO A 21 -0.28 10.14 -13.22
N ILE A 22 -0.01 8.85 -12.99
CA ILE A 22 1.07 8.14 -13.68
C ILE A 22 0.65 7.79 -15.12
N PRO A 23 1.38 8.21 -16.17
CA PRO A 23 1.01 7.96 -17.56
C PRO A 23 1.44 6.54 -17.99
N HIS A 24 0.71 5.53 -17.53
CA HIS A 24 0.86 4.13 -17.98
C HIS A 24 -0.52 3.47 -18.11
N SER A 25 -0.56 2.26 -18.67
CA SER A 25 -1.81 1.58 -19.04
C SER A 25 -2.63 1.24 -17.80
N SER A 26 -3.96 1.40 -17.92
CA SER A 26 -4.90 1.12 -16.83
C SER A 26 -4.81 -0.32 -16.33
N ILE A 27 -4.47 -1.26 -17.21
CA ILE A 27 -4.28 -2.69 -16.86
C ILE A 27 -3.15 -2.86 -15.83
N VAL A 28 -2.01 -2.21 -16.07
CA VAL A 28 -0.86 -2.32 -15.16
C VAL A 28 -1.17 -1.66 -13.82
N LYS A 29 -1.89 -0.52 -13.83
CA LYS A 29 -2.38 0.12 -12.60
C LYS A 29 -3.30 -0.82 -11.81
N SER A 30 -4.25 -1.48 -12.46
CA SER A 30 -5.14 -2.46 -11.81
C SER A 30 -4.36 -3.62 -11.20
N ILE A 31 -3.32 -4.12 -11.87
CA ILE A 31 -2.46 -5.18 -11.33
C ILE A 31 -1.76 -4.71 -10.05
N VAL A 32 -1.20 -3.50 -10.02
CA VAL A 32 -0.56 -2.94 -8.81
C VAL A 32 -1.56 -2.82 -7.66
N ILE A 33 -2.78 -2.37 -7.93
CA ILE A 33 -3.86 -2.28 -6.93
C ILE A 33 -4.19 -3.67 -6.38
N ILE A 34 -4.36 -4.66 -7.25
CA ILE A 34 -4.65 -6.05 -6.84
C ILE A 34 -3.51 -6.62 -5.99
N ILE A 35 -2.25 -6.42 -6.39
CA ILE A 35 -1.08 -6.88 -5.62
C ILE A 35 -1.05 -6.24 -4.24
N THR A 36 -1.27 -4.91 -4.17
CA THR A 36 -1.26 -4.17 -2.89
C THR A 36 -2.42 -4.62 -1.99
N PHE A 37 -3.58 -4.92 -2.58
CA PHE A 37 -4.74 -5.44 -1.85
C PHE A 37 -4.51 -6.86 -1.31
N LEU A 38 -3.97 -7.78 -2.13
CA LEU A 38 -3.60 -9.12 -1.70
C LEU A 38 -2.55 -9.09 -0.60
N TYR A 39 -1.55 -8.22 -0.73
CA TYR A 39 -0.54 -8.01 0.29
C TYR A 39 -1.18 -7.58 1.62
N SER A 40 -2.13 -6.65 1.59
CA SER A 40 -2.84 -6.20 2.78
C SER A 40 -3.69 -7.30 3.45
N ILE A 41 -4.32 -8.18 2.68
CA ILE A 41 -5.05 -9.33 3.25
C ILE A 41 -4.09 -10.28 3.97
N ILE A 42 -3.00 -10.67 3.31
CA ILE A 42 -2.00 -11.59 3.87
C ILE A 42 -1.37 -10.97 5.11
N PHE A 43 -0.88 -9.75 4.99
CA PHE A 43 -0.22 -9.04 6.09
C PHE A 43 -1.18 -8.76 7.25
N GLY A 44 -2.42 -8.36 6.95
CA GLY A 44 -3.45 -8.14 7.95
C GLY A 44 -3.79 -9.40 8.75
N THR A 45 -3.75 -10.57 8.11
CA THR A 45 -3.95 -11.88 8.75
C THR A 45 -2.77 -12.23 9.65
N VAL A 46 -1.54 -12.12 9.14
CA VAL A 46 -0.30 -12.36 9.92
C VAL A 46 -0.23 -11.44 11.13
N ARG A 47 -0.52 -10.16 10.92
CA ARG A 47 -0.57 -9.13 11.97
C ARG A 47 -1.59 -9.47 13.04
N TYR A 48 -2.80 -9.89 12.66
CA TYR A 48 -3.84 -10.28 13.62
C TYR A 48 -3.39 -11.47 14.48
N ALA A 49 -2.81 -12.50 13.86
CA ALA A 49 -2.26 -13.64 14.59
C ALA A 49 -1.12 -13.21 15.54
N PHE A 50 -0.25 -12.30 15.11
CA PHE A 50 0.81 -11.75 15.94
C PHE A 50 0.27 -10.97 17.15
N PHE A 51 -0.74 -10.12 16.94
CA PHE A 51 -1.39 -9.36 18.02
C PHE A 51 -1.96 -10.26 19.11
N ILE A 52 -2.69 -11.31 18.73
CA ILE A 52 -3.26 -12.26 19.70
C ILE A 52 -2.16 -12.89 20.54
N ASN A 53 -1.08 -13.38 19.90
CA ASN A 53 0.03 -13.99 20.62
C ASN A 53 0.74 -13.02 21.58
N LEU A 54 0.84 -11.74 21.20
CA LEU A 54 1.52 -10.72 22.01
C LEU A 54 0.65 -10.26 23.19
N LEU A 55 -0.65 -10.05 22.96
CA LEU A 55 -1.59 -9.67 24.03
C LEU A 55 -1.81 -10.77 25.06
N LEU A 56 -1.60 -12.05 24.71
CA LEU A 56 -1.61 -13.14 25.67
C LEU A 56 -0.44 -13.09 26.65
N LYS A 57 0.66 -12.42 26.30
CA LYS A 57 1.90 -12.37 27.11
C LYS A 57 2.14 -11.01 27.78
N PHE A 58 1.62 -9.93 27.21
CA PHE A 58 1.85 -8.57 27.68
C PHE A 58 0.58 -7.89 28.17
N THR A 59 0.73 -6.93 29.07
CA THR A 59 -0.38 -6.16 29.66
C THR A 59 -1.10 -5.30 28.62
N TYR A 60 -2.40 -5.07 28.82
CA TYR A 60 -3.28 -4.27 27.95
C TYR A 60 -2.78 -2.86 27.60
N ILE A 61 -1.89 -2.28 28.42
CA ILE A 61 -1.31 -0.94 28.19
C ILE A 61 -0.58 -0.87 26.83
N PHE A 62 -0.01 -1.98 26.37
CA PHE A 62 0.72 -2.03 25.10
C PHE A 62 -0.19 -2.17 23.87
N SER A 63 -1.49 -2.45 24.05
CA SER A 63 -2.42 -2.70 22.94
C SER A 63 -2.56 -1.50 21.99
N LEU A 64 -2.67 -0.29 22.53
CA LEU A 64 -2.88 0.94 21.76
C LEU A 64 -1.64 1.33 20.91
N PRO A 65 -0.42 1.43 21.49
CA PRO A 65 0.77 1.77 20.70
C PRO A 65 1.12 0.69 19.67
N LEU A 66 0.96 -0.60 19.99
CA LEU A 66 1.14 -1.66 18.99
C LEU A 66 0.10 -1.56 17.88
N TYR A 67 -1.17 -1.27 18.20
CA TYR A 67 -2.22 -1.08 17.18
C TYR A 67 -1.86 0.03 16.20
N PHE A 68 -1.37 1.18 16.68
CA PHE A 68 -0.98 2.28 15.79
C PHE A 68 0.27 1.97 14.95
N THR A 69 1.31 1.42 15.58
CA THR A 69 2.60 1.15 14.89
C THR A 69 2.51 -0.02 13.91
N LEU A 70 1.90 -1.13 14.29
CA LEU A 70 1.76 -2.29 13.40
C LEU A 70 0.53 -2.19 12.49
N GLY A 71 -0.44 -1.36 12.87
CA GLY A 71 -1.65 -1.10 12.11
C GLY A 71 -1.45 -0.06 11.01
N PRO A 72 -2.03 1.15 11.16
CA PRO A 72 -2.00 2.20 10.15
C PRO A 72 -0.60 2.58 9.63
N PHE A 73 0.42 2.55 10.49
CA PHE A 73 1.76 2.99 10.08
C PHE A 73 2.41 2.01 9.09
N ILE A 74 2.36 0.71 9.35
CA ILE A 74 2.80 -0.29 8.37
C ILE A 74 1.89 -0.25 7.13
N ASP A 75 0.58 -0.08 7.33
CA ASP A 75 -0.38 0.04 6.23
C ASP A 75 0.00 1.14 5.25
N PHE A 76 0.34 2.32 5.76
CA PHE A 76 0.82 3.42 4.96
C PHE A 76 2.18 3.13 4.30
N THR A 77 3.10 2.50 5.05
CA THR A 77 4.47 2.24 4.59
C THR A 77 4.50 1.34 3.35
N TYR A 78 3.74 0.24 3.32
CA TYR A 78 3.73 -0.61 2.13
C TYR A 78 2.99 0.03 0.96
N ILE A 79 1.92 0.79 1.18
CA ILE A 79 1.21 1.51 0.11
C ILE A 79 2.17 2.47 -0.59
N VAL A 80 2.88 3.29 0.20
CA VAL A 80 3.89 4.22 -0.32
C VAL A 80 5.05 3.47 -0.96
N GLY A 81 5.52 2.37 -0.35
CA GLY A 81 6.59 1.55 -0.90
C GLY A 81 6.26 0.98 -2.28
N PHE A 82 5.09 0.37 -2.46
CA PHE A 82 4.63 -0.14 -3.75
C PHE A 82 4.48 0.98 -4.78
N TYR A 83 3.92 2.12 -4.37
CA TYR A 83 3.81 3.29 -5.22
C TYR A 83 5.17 3.82 -5.69
N SER A 84 6.12 4.02 -4.77
CA SER A 84 7.47 4.50 -5.06
C SER A 84 8.24 3.53 -5.95
N PHE A 85 8.11 2.22 -5.71
CA PHE A 85 8.73 1.20 -6.55
C PHE A 85 8.17 1.23 -7.97
N TYR A 86 6.84 1.28 -8.11
CA TYR A 86 6.17 1.31 -9.41
C TYR A 86 6.48 2.59 -10.20
N SER A 87 6.41 3.75 -9.53
CA SER A 87 6.76 5.04 -10.15
C SER A 87 8.23 5.10 -10.58
N GLY A 88 9.14 4.53 -9.79
CA GLY A 88 10.56 4.42 -10.14
C GLY A 88 10.81 3.58 -11.41
N ILE A 89 10.12 2.45 -11.56
CA ILE A 89 10.21 1.62 -12.78
C ILE A 89 9.76 2.42 -14.01
N ILE A 90 8.65 3.14 -13.89
CA ILE A 90 8.09 3.93 -15.00
C ILE A 90 8.99 5.11 -15.32
N ALA A 91 9.49 5.83 -14.33
CA ALA A 91 10.42 6.94 -14.53
C ALA A 91 11.66 6.46 -15.30
N ASN A 92 12.25 5.33 -14.90
CA ASN A 92 13.39 4.73 -15.61
C ASN A 92 13.04 4.32 -17.04
N LYS A 93 11.83 3.79 -17.28
CA LYS A 93 11.37 3.40 -18.61
C LYS A 93 11.14 4.62 -19.52
N LEU A 94 10.56 5.70 -18.98
CA LEU A 94 10.31 6.95 -19.70
C LEU A 94 11.59 7.73 -20.00
N GLN A 95 12.60 7.67 -19.13
CA GLN A 95 13.91 8.29 -19.38
C GLN A 95 14.65 7.66 -20.58
N LYS A 96 14.43 6.36 -20.83
CA LYS A 96 15.02 5.66 -21.99
C LYS A 96 14.36 6.02 -23.32
N ILE A 97 13.14 6.58 -23.30
CA ILE A 97 12.39 7.04 -24.48
C ILE A 97 12.65 8.55 -24.66
N LYS A 98 13.93 8.90 -24.78
CA LYS A 98 14.43 10.29 -24.71
C LYS A 98 13.92 11.21 -25.83
N GLU A 99 13.34 10.67 -26.91
CA GLU A 99 12.86 11.44 -28.06
C GLU A 99 11.50 12.14 -27.86
N ASN A 100 10.70 11.74 -26.86
CA ASN A 100 9.32 12.25 -26.71
C ASN A 100 9.10 13.18 -25.50
N TRP A 101 10.16 13.68 -24.87
CA TRP A 101 10.03 14.74 -23.86
C TRP A 101 9.82 16.10 -24.55
N LYS A 102 8.77 16.22 -25.36
CA LYS A 102 8.20 17.52 -25.71
C LYS A 102 7.21 17.86 -24.60
N TRP A 103 7.56 18.88 -23.82
CA TRP A 103 6.59 19.57 -23.00
C TRP A 103 5.49 20.07 -23.94
N VAL A 104 4.29 19.52 -23.80
CA VAL A 104 3.10 20.08 -24.43
C VAL A 104 2.90 21.44 -23.77
N TYR A 105 3.29 22.50 -24.45
CA TYR A 105 2.77 23.85 -24.22
C TYR A 105 1.34 23.91 -24.74
#